data_AF-A0A0C6F6N7-F1
#
_entry.id   AF-A0A0C6F6N7-F1
#
_cell.length_a   1.000
_cell.length_b   1.000
_cell.length_c   1.000
_cell.angle_alpha   90.00
_cell.angle_beta   90.00
_cell.angle_gamma   90.00
#
_symmetry.space_group_name_H-M   'P 1'
#
loop_
_entity.id
_entity.type
_entity.pdbx_description
1 polymer ?
#
loop_
_entity_poly.entity_id
_entity_poly.type
_entity_poly.pdbx_seq_one_letter_code
_entity_poly.pdbx_strand_id
1 'polypeptide(L)'
;MLTAAQTFDDKRGKIVDLVAKLTDERGSKMDAYRALGSMLGTSSAWVRRIVGRRDDVRIDHHVALRIRDLHDRLCVRVARAADAAEARNALIQEQIDAAVQASSAAGVRLDGAAEADVAPPRRPAPAPQPALAFASPRTRGPAQASLELNDLPLWQHPAAPR
;
A
#
# COMPACT_ATOMS: atom_id res chain seq x y z
N MET A 1 -9.31 2.98 34.14
CA MET A 1 -8.89 4.40 34.08
C MET A 1 -7.40 4.42 33.82
N LEU A 2 -6.92 5.04 32.74
CA LEU A 2 -5.48 5.25 32.56
C LEU A 2 -5.01 6.40 33.45
N THR A 3 -3.92 6.20 34.19
CA THR A 3 -3.31 7.28 34.97
C THR A 3 -2.50 8.19 34.04
N ALA A 4 -2.28 9.45 34.44
CA ALA A 4 -1.46 10.39 33.67
C ALA A 4 -0.06 9.83 33.34
N ALA A 5 0.54 9.10 34.29
CA ALA A 5 1.81 8.41 34.09
C ALA A 5 1.73 7.35 32.97
N GLN A 6 0.69 6.51 32.95
CA GLN A 6 0.50 5.51 31.90
C GLN A 6 0.30 6.14 30.51
N THR A 7 -0.44 7.26 30.44
CA THR A 7 -0.61 7.98 29.16
C THR A 7 0.69 8.62 28.66
N PHE A 8 1.56 9.04 29.58
CA PHE A 8 2.87 9.56 29.24
C PHE A 8 3.79 8.46 28.70
N ASP A 9 3.83 7.31 29.35
CA ASP A 9 4.63 6.16 28.90
C ASP A 9 4.21 5.66 27.51
N ASP A 10 2.90 5.59 27.23
CA ASP A 10 2.39 5.24 25.90
C ASP A 10 2.83 6.25 24.82
N LYS A 11 2.66 7.56 25.09
CA LYS A 11 3.10 8.60 24.14
C LYS A 11 4.61 8.60 23.95
N ARG A 12 5.36 8.31 25.00
CA ARG A 12 6.81 8.20 24.96
C ARG A 12 7.27 7.01 24.11
N GLY A 13 6.62 5.85 24.24
CA GLY A 13 6.87 4.70 23.36
C GLY A 13 6.71 5.08 21.89
N LYS A 14 5.62 5.76 21.55
CA LYS A 14 5.37 6.26 20.18
C LYS A 14 6.44 7.23 19.67
N ILE A 15 6.94 8.11 20.53
CA ILE A 15 8.06 9.02 20.17
C ILE A 15 9.34 8.23 19.90
N VAL A 16 9.64 7.20 20.70
CA VAL A 16 10.81 6.33 20.50
C VAL A 16 10.71 5.58 19.17
N ASP A 17 9.56 4.99 18.88
CA ASP A 17 9.33 4.26 17.62
C ASP A 17 9.47 5.17 16.40
N LEU A 18 8.96 6.40 16.50
CA LEU A 18 9.03 7.37 15.42
C LEU A 18 10.47 7.87 15.21
N VAL A 19 11.26 8.05 16.27
CA VAL A 19 12.69 8.32 16.15
C VAL A 19 13.42 7.15 15.47
N ALA A 20 13.08 5.90 15.78
CA ALA A 20 13.68 4.73 15.13
C ALA A 20 13.40 4.75 13.62
N LYS A 21 12.12 4.91 13.22
CA LYS A 21 11.74 5.02 11.80
C LYS A 21 12.46 6.16 11.08
N LEU A 22 12.51 7.34 11.67
CA LEU A 22 13.23 8.48 11.09
C LEU A 22 14.74 8.25 11.02
N THR A 23 15.29 7.44 11.93
CA THR A 23 16.71 7.07 11.90
C THR A 23 16.97 6.13 10.73
N ASP A 24 16.09 5.16 10.48
CA ASP A 24 16.18 4.23 9.36
C ASP A 24 16.08 4.99 8.01
N GLU A 25 15.16 5.94 7.90
CA GLU A 25 14.97 6.76 6.69
C GLU A 25 16.13 7.73 6.41
N ARG A 26 16.76 8.28 7.47
CA ARG A 26 17.74 9.38 7.35
C ARG A 26 19.18 8.94 7.58
N GLY A 27 19.40 7.71 8.04
CA GLY A 27 20.72 7.15 8.37
C GLY A 27 21.39 7.74 9.62
N SER A 28 20.73 8.64 10.35
CA SER A 28 21.33 9.38 11.47
C SER A 28 20.30 9.68 12.55
N LYS A 29 20.63 9.26 13.79
CA LYS A 29 19.78 9.50 14.96
C LYS A 29 19.67 10.98 15.31
N MET A 30 20.74 11.75 15.05
CA MET A 30 20.74 13.20 15.30
C MET A 30 19.84 13.94 14.30
N ASP A 31 19.80 13.49 13.05
CA ASP A 31 18.89 14.06 12.05
C ASP A 31 17.45 13.64 12.32
N ALA A 32 17.21 12.43 12.83
CA ALA A 32 15.90 12.01 13.34
C ALA A 32 15.43 12.91 14.50
N TYR A 33 16.29 13.21 15.47
CA TYR A 33 15.94 14.13 16.56
C TYR A 33 15.66 15.55 16.06
N ARG A 34 16.44 16.05 15.09
CA ARG A 34 16.23 17.38 14.51
C ARG A 34 14.91 17.43 13.74
N ALA A 35 14.64 16.44 12.90
CA ALA A 35 13.42 16.33 12.12
C ALA A 35 12.19 16.25 13.04
N LEU A 36 12.22 15.37 14.03
CA LEU A 36 11.12 15.22 14.98
C LEU A 36 10.92 16.47 15.83
N GLY A 37 12.01 17.07 16.31
CA GLY A 37 11.97 18.34 17.04
C GLY A 37 11.25 19.41 16.23
N SER A 38 11.67 19.60 14.98
CA SER A 38 11.04 20.56 14.05
C SER A 38 9.55 20.31 13.83
N MET A 39 9.14 19.04 13.62
CA MET A 39 7.73 18.69 13.43
C MET A 39 6.86 19.01 14.65
N LEU A 40 7.40 18.75 15.85
CA LEU A 40 6.71 18.97 17.12
C LEU A 40 6.83 20.41 17.64
N GLY A 41 7.65 21.26 17.03
CA GLY A 41 7.95 22.60 17.54
C GLY A 41 8.82 22.57 18.80
N THR A 42 9.67 21.56 18.94
CA THR A 42 10.55 21.33 20.10
C THR A 42 12.02 21.26 19.69
N SER A 43 12.93 21.28 20.67
CA SER A 43 14.36 21.12 20.39
C SER A 43 14.75 19.64 20.23
N SER A 44 15.74 19.37 19.40
CA SER A 44 16.34 18.03 19.27
C SER A 44 16.88 17.50 20.61
N ALA A 45 17.36 18.39 21.47
CA ALA A 45 17.80 18.07 22.83
C ALA A 45 16.64 17.58 23.71
N TRP A 46 15.45 18.16 23.58
CA TRP A 46 14.25 17.69 24.28
C TRP A 46 13.86 16.28 23.81
N VAL A 47 13.83 16.04 22.50
CA VAL A 47 13.54 14.71 21.92
C VAL A 47 14.52 13.66 22.45
N ARG A 48 15.82 14.00 22.46
CA ARG A 48 16.86 13.11 23.00
C ARG A 48 16.65 12.78 24.48
N ARG A 49 16.22 13.74 25.30
CA ARG A 49 15.94 13.50 26.72
C ARG A 49 14.74 12.57 26.92
N ILE A 50 13.68 12.71 26.12
CA ILE A 50 12.52 11.78 26.16
C ILE A 50 12.94 10.36 25.80
N VAL A 51 13.70 10.19 24.72
CA VAL A 51 14.18 8.86 24.31
C VAL A 51 15.06 8.25 25.40
N GLY A 52 15.92 9.06 26.03
CA GLY A 52 16.89 8.63 27.04
C GLY A 52 16.35 8.25 28.44
N ARG A 53 15.03 8.10 28.65
CA ARG A 53 14.44 7.77 29.97
C ARG A 53 14.88 8.74 31.08
N ARG A 54 14.85 10.04 30.85
CA ARG A 54 14.92 10.98 31.97
C ARG A 54 13.53 11.22 32.54
N ASP A 55 13.34 10.81 33.79
CA ASP A 55 12.06 10.87 34.51
C ASP A 55 11.57 12.31 34.79
N ASP A 56 12.41 13.32 34.50
CA ASP A 56 12.10 14.74 34.68
C ASP A 56 11.42 15.38 33.46
N VAL A 57 11.39 14.71 32.30
CA VAL A 57 10.85 15.31 31.08
C VAL A 57 9.35 15.14 31.02
N ARG A 58 8.62 16.26 31.05
CA ARG A 58 7.18 16.28 30.82
C ARG A 58 6.87 16.54 29.35
N ILE A 59 5.79 15.96 28.86
CA ILE A 59 5.20 16.34 27.57
C ILE A 59 4.39 17.60 27.83
N ASP A 60 4.89 18.72 27.31
CA ASP A 60 4.18 19.99 27.42
C ASP A 60 2.87 19.95 26.64
N HIS A 61 1.87 20.70 27.11
CA HIS A 61 0.55 20.75 26.50
C HIS A 61 0.59 21.12 25.01
N HIS A 62 1.47 22.04 24.62
CA HIS A 62 1.63 22.45 23.22
C HIS A 62 2.07 21.28 22.31
N VAL A 63 2.95 20.40 22.81
CA VAL A 63 3.39 19.23 22.06
C VAL A 63 2.23 18.24 21.89
N ALA A 64 1.43 18.04 22.94
CA ALA A 64 0.25 17.18 22.86
C ALA A 64 -0.76 17.67 21.82
N LEU A 65 -1.03 18.99 21.78
CA LEU A 65 -1.88 19.60 20.76
C LEU A 65 -1.29 19.47 19.36
N ARG A 66 0.03 19.66 19.21
CA ARG A 66 0.71 19.52 17.93
C ARG A 66 0.66 18.09 17.39
N ILE A 67 0.84 17.09 18.25
CA ILE A 67 0.69 15.67 17.87
C ILE A 67 -0.72 15.41 17.35
N ARG A 68 -1.75 15.96 18.02
CA ARG A 68 -3.15 15.82 17.59
C ARG A 68 -3.38 16.45 16.21
N ASP A 69 -2.94 17.69 16.01
CA ASP A 69 -3.06 18.38 14.72
C ASP A 69 -2.36 17.62 13.58
N LEU A 70 -1.15 17.10 13.83
CA LEU A 70 -0.44 16.26 12.85
C LEU A 70 -1.21 14.97 12.51
N HIS A 71 -1.83 14.35 13.51
CA HIS A 71 -2.65 13.16 13.32
C HIS A 71 -3.90 13.48 12.48
N ASP A 72 -4.62 14.55 12.81
CA ASP A 72 -5.84 14.95 12.09
C ASP A 72 -5.53 15.25 10.61
N ARG A 73 -4.41 15.93 10.34
CA ARG A 73 -3.93 16.16 8.96
C ARG A 73 -3.54 14.88 8.24
N LEU A 74 -3.04 13.87 8.95
CA LEU A 74 -2.75 12.57 8.36
C LEU A 74 -4.05 11.85 7.97
N CYS A 75 -5.04 11.83 8.87
CA CYS A 75 -6.35 11.25 8.59
C CYS A 75 -7.00 11.88 7.36
N VAL A 76 -7.00 13.21 7.26
CA VAL A 76 -7.55 13.93 6.10
C VAL A 76 -6.80 13.55 4.80
N ARG A 77 -5.47 13.44 4.84
CA ARG A 77 -4.69 13.05 3.66
C ARG A 77 -4.97 11.62 3.22
N VAL A 78 -5.07 10.69 4.17
CA VAL A 78 -5.38 9.27 3.88
C VAL A 78 -6.79 9.14 3.31
N ALA A 79 -7.78 9.83 3.88
CA ALA A 79 -9.14 9.84 3.35
C ALA A 79 -9.17 10.33 1.90
N ARG A 80 -8.52 11.45 1.60
CA ARG A 80 -8.42 11.97 0.23
C ARG A 80 -7.71 11.02 -0.73
N ALA A 81 -6.69 10.30 -0.26
CA ALA A 81 -5.98 9.33 -1.08
C ALA A 81 -6.85 8.10 -1.38
N ALA A 82 -7.68 7.67 -0.41
CA ALA A 82 -8.66 6.62 -0.59
C ALA A 82 -9.73 7.02 -1.61
N ASP A 83 -10.32 8.21 -1.47
CA ASP A 83 -11.31 8.74 -2.41
C ASP A 83 -10.74 8.79 -3.85
N ALA A 84 -9.49 9.23 -3.99
CA ALA A 84 -8.80 9.29 -5.28
C ALA A 84 -8.53 7.89 -5.86
N ALA A 85 -8.24 6.89 -5.02
CA ALA A 85 -8.03 5.52 -5.45
C ALA A 85 -9.36 4.87 -5.88
N GLU A 86 -10.45 5.10 -5.14
CA GLU A 86 -11.78 4.64 -5.49
C GLU A 86 -12.26 5.22 -6.82
N ALA A 87 -12.06 6.52 -7.04
CA ALA A 87 -12.39 7.16 -8.32
C ALA A 87 -11.59 6.55 -9.49
N ARG A 88 -10.29 6.28 -9.30
CA ARG A 88 -9.47 5.62 -10.34
C ARG A 88 -9.93 4.20 -10.62
N ASN A 89 -10.31 3.45 -9.59
CA ASN A 89 -10.81 2.09 -9.75
C ASN A 89 -12.14 2.05 -10.50
N ALA A 90 -13.05 3.01 -10.22
CA ALA A 90 -14.30 3.15 -10.97
C ALA A 90 -14.05 3.38 -12.46
N LEU A 91 -13.11 4.28 -12.81
CA LEU A 91 -12.74 4.54 -14.21
C LEU A 91 -12.16 3.30 -14.90
N ILE A 92 -11.33 2.52 -14.19
CA ILE A 92 -10.77 1.28 -14.73
C ILE A 92 -11.89 0.25 -14.96
N GLN A 93 -12.83 0.14 -14.02
CA GLN A 93 -13.95 -0.77 -14.14
C GLN A 93 -14.85 -0.42 -15.35
N GLU A 94 -15.15 0.86 -15.55
CA GLU A 94 -15.90 1.33 -16.72
C GLU A 94 -15.18 1.00 -18.04
N GLN A 95 -13.85 1.14 -18.08
CA GLN A 95 -13.06 0.77 -19.26
C GLN A 95 -13.08 -0.74 -19.53
N ILE A 96 -13.02 -1.56 -18.49
CA ILE A 96 -13.13 -3.02 -18.59
C ILE A 96 -14.53 -3.39 -19.11
N ASP A 97 -15.58 -2.83 -18.53
CA ASP A 97 -16.96 -3.12 -18.92
C ASP A 97 -17.22 -2.69 -20.37
N ALA A 98 -16.70 -1.54 -20.80
CA ALA A 98 -16.76 -1.10 -22.19
C ALA A 98 -16.01 -2.06 -23.15
N ALA A 99 -14.83 -2.55 -22.76
CA ALA A 99 -14.07 -3.50 -23.57
C ALA A 99 -14.76 -4.87 -23.67
N VAL A 100 -15.37 -5.36 -22.59
CA VAL A 100 -16.17 -6.59 -22.58
C VAL A 100 -17.41 -6.44 -23.47
N GLN A 101 -18.11 -5.32 -23.40
CA GLN A 101 -19.27 -5.08 -24.26
C GLN A 101 -18.89 -5.00 -25.74
N ALA A 102 -17.81 -4.29 -26.09
CA ALA A 102 -17.32 -4.18 -27.46
C ALA A 102 -16.88 -5.55 -28.04
N SER A 103 -16.22 -6.39 -27.24
CA SER A 103 -15.85 -7.75 -27.66
C SER A 103 -17.06 -8.67 -27.84
N SER A 104 -18.11 -8.54 -27.00
CA SER A 104 -19.35 -9.29 -27.19
C SER A 104 -20.12 -8.89 -28.46
N ALA A 105 -20.12 -7.59 -28.81
CA ALA A 105 -20.78 -7.08 -30.02
C ALA A 105 -20.06 -7.49 -31.32
N ALA A 106 -18.74 -7.70 -31.27
CA ALA A 106 -17.96 -8.22 -32.40
C ALA A 106 -18.23 -9.72 -32.66
N GLY A 107 -18.59 -10.49 -31.64
CA GLY A 107 -18.93 -11.91 -31.76
C GLY A 107 -20.30 -12.20 -32.40
N VAL A 108 -21.24 -11.25 -32.36
CA VAL A 108 -22.61 -11.43 -32.88
C VAL A 108 -22.71 -11.21 -34.40
N ARG A 109 -21.67 -10.72 -35.07
CA ARG A 109 -21.69 -10.43 -36.52
C ARG A 109 -21.21 -11.56 -37.43
N LEU A 110 -20.96 -12.76 -36.89
CA LEU A 110 -20.52 -13.94 -37.67
C LEU A 110 -21.61 -15.01 -37.90
N ASP A 111 -22.88 -14.72 -37.60
CA ASP A 111 -24.00 -15.59 -37.98
C ASP A 111 -24.90 -14.87 -39.00
N GLY A 112 -24.53 -15.00 -40.26
CA GLY A 112 -25.25 -14.39 -41.37
C GLY A 112 -24.79 -14.89 -42.74
N ALA A 113 -24.52 -16.20 -42.87
CA ALA A 113 -24.34 -16.83 -44.18
C ALA A 113 -24.89 -18.26 -44.18
N ALA A 114 -26.17 -18.34 -44.57
CA ALA A 114 -26.86 -19.41 -45.29
C ALA A 114 -26.80 -20.87 -44.77
N GLU A 115 -28.00 -21.38 -44.47
CA GLU A 115 -28.35 -22.80 -44.49
C GLU A 115 -27.78 -23.53 -45.73
N ALA A 116 -27.06 -24.61 -45.49
CA ALA A 116 -26.97 -25.73 -46.41
C ALA A 116 -27.02 -27.03 -45.60
N ASP A 117 -28.15 -27.72 -45.77
CA ASP A 117 -28.50 -29.03 -45.25
C ASP A 117 -27.49 -30.10 -45.68
N VAL A 118 -26.70 -30.65 -44.75
CA VAL A 118 -25.98 -31.93 -44.92
C VAL A 118 -25.86 -32.64 -43.57
N ALA A 119 -26.60 -33.74 -43.42
CA ALA A 119 -26.48 -34.72 -42.34
C ALA A 119 -25.18 -35.58 -42.46
N PRO A 120 -24.68 -36.21 -41.36
CA PRO A 120 -23.29 -36.09 -40.93
C PRO A 120 -22.36 -37.28 -41.31
N PRO A 121 -21.02 -37.10 -41.35
CA PRO A 121 -20.08 -38.21 -41.29
C PRO A 121 -19.90 -38.72 -39.84
N ARG A 122 -20.08 -40.04 -39.66
CA ARG A 122 -19.83 -40.78 -38.40
C ARG A 122 -18.37 -40.64 -37.96
N ARG A 123 -18.13 -40.19 -36.72
CA ARG A 123 -16.81 -40.25 -36.07
C ARG A 123 -16.57 -41.63 -35.42
N PRO A 124 -15.38 -42.23 -35.58
CA PRO A 124 -14.98 -43.42 -34.83
C PRO A 124 -14.73 -43.09 -33.35
N ALA A 125 -14.86 -44.12 -32.51
CA ALA A 125 -14.76 -44.06 -31.06
C ALA A 125 -13.43 -43.44 -30.57
N PRO A 126 -13.43 -42.72 -29.43
CA PRO A 126 -12.23 -42.10 -28.91
C PRO A 126 -11.27 -43.15 -28.33
N ALA A 127 -10.02 -43.11 -28.77
CA ALA A 127 -8.91 -43.81 -28.13
C ALA A 127 -8.67 -43.23 -26.72
N PRO A 128 -8.17 -44.03 -25.76
CA PRO A 128 -7.92 -43.57 -24.39
C PRO A 128 -6.85 -42.48 -24.38
N GLN A 129 -7.20 -41.32 -23.81
CA GLN A 129 -6.27 -40.20 -23.65
C GLN A 129 -5.16 -40.59 -22.67
N PRO A 130 -3.88 -40.31 -22.96
CA PRO A 130 -2.84 -40.38 -21.93
C PRO A 130 -3.11 -39.29 -20.89
N ALA A 131 -3.11 -39.67 -19.61
CA ALA A 131 -3.27 -38.75 -18.50
C ALA A 131 -2.24 -37.61 -18.60
N LEU A 132 -2.73 -36.36 -18.61
CA LEU A 132 -1.89 -35.18 -18.45
C LEU A 132 -1.24 -35.25 -17.07
N ALA A 133 0.02 -35.66 -17.04
CA ALA A 133 0.87 -35.55 -15.87
C ALA A 133 1.05 -34.07 -15.54
N PHE A 134 0.64 -33.65 -14.33
CA PHE A 134 1.03 -32.35 -13.80
C PHE A 134 2.54 -32.36 -13.57
N ALA A 135 3.29 -31.79 -14.51
CA ALA A 135 4.67 -31.41 -14.28
C ALA A 135 4.67 -30.29 -13.24
N SER A 136 5.02 -30.62 -12.00
CA SER A 136 5.37 -29.62 -10.99
C SER A 136 6.70 -29.00 -11.38
N PRO A 137 6.79 -27.69 -11.69
CA PRO A 137 8.07 -27.05 -11.86
C PRO A 137 8.69 -26.83 -10.47
N ARG A 138 9.53 -27.78 -10.04
CA ARG A 138 10.61 -27.47 -9.08
C ARG A 138 11.65 -26.65 -9.82
N THR A 139 11.42 -25.35 -9.91
CA THR A 139 12.44 -24.38 -10.32
C THR A 139 12.98 -23.72 -9.06
N ARG A 140 14.21 -24.11 -8.72
CA ARG A 140 15.05 -23.40 -7.75
C ARG A 140 15.46 -22.08 -8.42
N GLY A 141 14.83 -20.98 -8.00
CA GLY A 141 15.15 -19.60 -8.40
C GLY A 141 15.41 -18.73 -7.16
N PRO A 142 16.15 -17.62 -7.30
CA PRO A 142 16.81 -16.95 -6.19
C PRO A 142 15.82 -16.22 -5.26
N ALA A 143 16.32 -15.94 -4.05
CA ALA A 143 15.77 -15.14 -2.95
C ALA A 143 14.44 -14.42 -3.20
N GLN A 144 13.49 -14.68 -2.30
CA GLN A 144 12.32 -13.83 -2.05
C GLN A 144 12.71 -12.35 -2.15
N ALA A 145 12.33 -11.71 -3.25
CA ALA A 145 12.26 -10.26 -3.28
C ALA A 145 11.13 -9.90 -2.32
N SER A 146 11.50 -9.45 -1.13
CA SER A 146 10.60 -8.72 -0.26
C SER A 146 10.06 -7.55 -1.06
N LEU A 147 8.79 -7.65 -1.49
CA LEU A 147 8.01 -6.52 -1.93
C LEU A 147 7.90 -5.59 -0.72
N GLU A 148 8.86 -4.67 -0.59
CA GLU A 148 8.81 -3.57 0.35
C GLU A 148 7.56 -2.75 0.01
N LEU A 149 6.83 -2.31 1.04
CA LEU A 149 5.57 -1.56 0.90
C LEU A 149 5.71 -0.28 0.04
N ASN A 150 6.96 0.18 -0.14
CA ASN A 150 7.35 1.33 -0.96
C ASN A 150 7.41 1.04 -2.48
N ASP A 151 7.40 -0.21 -2.91
CA ASP A 151 7.47 -0.58 -4.34
C ASP A 151 6.08 -0.58 -5.02
N LEU A 152 5.01 -0.33 -4.25
CA LEU A 152 3.67 -0.19 -4.80
C LEU A 152 3.56 1.11 -5.61
N PRO A 153 2.92 1.09 -6.80
CA PRO A 153 2.82 2.24 -7.71
C PRO A 153 2.06 3.43 -7.12
N LEU A 154 1.44 3.27 -5.95
CA LEU A 154 0.81 4.35 -5.17
C LEU A 154 1.81 5.26 -4.46
N TRP A 155 3.05 4.81 -4.26
CA TRP A 155 4.09 5.51 -3.47
C TRP A 155 5.25 6.06 -4.31
N GLN A 156 5.25 5.77 -5.61
CA GLN A 156 6.25 6.32 -6.52
C GLN A 156 5.89 7.79 -6.83
N HIS A 157 6.69 8.71 -6.29
CA HIS A 157 6.62 10.12 -6.66
C HIS A 157 6.95 10.28 -8.16
N PRO A 158 6.14 11.00 -8.95
CA PRO A 158 6.53 11.36 -10.31
C PRO A 158 7.78 12.24 -10.22
N ALA A 159 8.88 11.76 -10.80
CA ALA A 159 10.12 12.52 -10.92
C ALA A 159 9.82 13.85 -11.63
N ALA A 160 10.19 14.97 -11.00
CA ALA A 160 10.06 16.28 -11.59
C ALA A 160 10.88 16.37 -12.89
N PRO A 161 10.32 16.92 -13.98
CA PRO A 161 11.09 17.17 -15.20
C PRO A 161 12.15 18.25 -14.93
N ARG A 162 13.36 18.02 -15.45
CA ARG A 162 14.46 19.00 -15.48
C ARG A 162 14.22 20.07 -16.54
#